data_AF-A0A2J7PV71-F1
#
_entry.id   AF-A0A2J7PV71-F1
#
_cell.length_a   1.000
_cell.length_b   1.000
_cell.length_c   1.000
_cell.angle_alpha   90.00
_cell.angle_beta   90.00
_cell.angle_gamma   90.00
#
_symmetry.space_group_name_H-M   'P 1'
#
loop_
_entity.id
_entity.type
_entity.pdbx_description
1 polymer ?
#
loop_
_entity_poly.entity_id
_entity_poly.type
_entity_poly.pdbx_seq_one_letter_code
_entity_poly.pdbx_strand_id
1 'polypeptide(L)'
;MASPQQKAFCLLEFAKTNSVVMVQRAFRRQFGINPPCPNNIRQWFRQFQESGCLCKGKSPGRPRVLEEQVARIHAAFERRPRKSTNQANCELAIPQSTVWHLLTVRLHLKPYRLQLVQALTNDDRRKRMEFCDSMLEMIEDETVISHLIFSDEATFHLSGTVSHHNVHIWGTEHPHEAV
;
A
#
# COMPACT_ATOMS: atom_id res chain seq x y z
N MET A 1 -26.92 -9.12 -11.54
CA MET A 1 -27.51 -7.77 -11.40
C MET A 1 -28.29 -7.45 -12.67
N ALA A 2 -29.45 -6.79 -12.57
CA ALA A 2 -30.26 -6.46 -13.76
C ALA A 2 -29.59 -5.38 -14.61
N SER A 3 -29.59 -5.56 -15.93
CA SER A 3 -29.01 -4.60 -16.88
C SER A 3 -29.81 -3.29 -16.94
N PRO A 4 -29.24 -2.18 -17.44
CA PRO A 4 -29.97 -0.92 -17.62
C PRO A 4 -31.24 -1.08 -18.46
N GLN A 5 -31.18 -1.88 -19.53
CA GLN A 5 -32.32 -2.19 -20.39
C GLN A 5 -33.41 -2.95 -19.64
N GLN A 6 -33.03 -3.93 -18.82
CA GLN A 6 -33.95 -4.70 -17.98
C GLN A 6 -34.66 -3.81 -16.95
N LYS A 7 -33.93 -2.88 -16.32
CA LYS A 7 -34.52 -1.91 -15.38
C LYS A 7 -35.49 -0.97 -16.09
N ALA A 8 -35.14 -0.45 -17.26
CA ALA A 8 -36.00 0.42 -18.04
C ALA A 8 -37.30 -0.29 -18.46
N PHE A 9 -37.21 -1.55 -18.89
CA PHE A 9 -38.40 -2.35 -19.18
C PHE A 9 -39.30 -2.51 -17.95
N CYS A 10 -38.72 -2.84 -16.79
CA CYS A 10 -39.49 -2.93 -15.55
C CYS A 10 -40.21 -1.62 -15.20
N LEU A 11 -39.59 -0.45 -15.42
CA LEU A 11 -40.24 0.84 -15.19
C LEU A 11 -41.43 1.06 -16.12
N LEU A 12 -41.23 0.84 -17.43
CA LEU A 12 -42.28 1.05 -18.44
C LEU A 12 -43.49 0.15 -18.18
N GLU A 13 -43.26 -1.12 -17.85
CA GLU A 13 -44.35 -2.05 -17.54
C GLU A 13 -44.99 -1.74 -16.18
N PHE A 14 -44.20 -1.31 -15.19
CA PHE A 14 -44.75 -0.92 -13.89
C PHE A 14 -45.63 0.32 -13.99
N ALA A 15 -45.23 1.32 -14.80
CA ALA A 15 -46.01 2.52 -15.05
C ALA A 15 -47.36 2.23 -15.73
N LYS A 16 -47.42 1.23 -16.62
CA LYS A 16 -48.67 0.80 -17.29
C LYS A 16 -49.59 0.01 -16.37
N THR A 17 -49.03 -0.90 -15.58
CA THR A 17 -49.82 -1.94 -14.88
C THR A 17 -50.01 -1.68 -13.39
N ASN A 18 -49.21 -0.81 -12.78
CA ASN A 18 -49.10 -0.59 -11.33
C ASN A 18 -48.98 -1.89 -10.50
N SER A 19 -48.58 -3.01 -11.13
CA SER A 19 -48.61 -4.33 -10.52
C SER A 19 -47.28 -5.03 -10.73
N VAL A 20 -46.56 -5.27 -9.63
CA VAL A 20 -45.25 -5.95 -9.66
C VAL A 20 -45.37 -7.36 -10.26
N VAL A 21 -46.47 -8.06 -9.98
CA VAL A 21 -46.70 -9.43 -10.48
C VAL A 21 -46.81 -9.43 -12.02
N MET A 22 -47.49 -8.43 -12.58
CA MET A 22 -47.61 -8.28 -14.03
C MET A 22 -46.28 -7.94 -14.67
N VAL A 23 -45.50 -7.06 -14.07
CA VAL A 23 -44.13 -6.74 -14.51
C VAL A 23 -43.23 -7.97 -14.50
N GLN A 24 -43.26 -8.76 -13.43
CA GLN A 24 -42.44 -9.99 -13.34
C GLN A 24 -42.85 -11.03 -14.38
N ARG A 25 -44.16 -11.18 -14.65
CA ARG A 25 -44.68 -12.06 -15.71
C ARG A 25 -44.24 -11.58 -17.11
N ALA A 26 -44.37 -10.30 -17.39
CA ALA A 26 -43.93 -9.69 -18.65
C ALA A 26 -42.41 -9.80 -18.83
N PHE A 27 -41.64 -9.61 -17.75
CA PHE A 27 -40.19 -9.74 -17.73
C PHE A 27 -39.74 -11.16 -18.08
N ARG A 28 -40.39 -12.17 -17.49
CA ARG A 28 -40.12 -13.58 -17.83
C ARG A 28 -40.40 -13.87 -19.29
N ARG A 29 -41.50 -13.34 -19.85
CA ARG A 29 -41.86 -13.54 -21.26
C ARG A 29 -40.85 -12.92 -22.22
N GLN A 30 -40.32 -11.74 -21.90
CA GLN A 30 -39.40 -11.04 -22.80
C GLN A 30 -37.96 -11.53 -22.68
N PHE A 31 -37.46 -11.76 -21.46
CA PHE A 31 -36.03 -12.04 -21.23
C PHE A 31 -35.73 -13.50 -20.90
N GLY A 32 -36.73 -14.34 -20.61
CA GLY A 32 -36.52 -15.75 -20.27
C GLY A 32 -35.72 -16.01 -18.98
N ILE A 33 -35.43 -14.98 -18.20
CA ILE A 33 -34.61 -15.04 -16.97
C ILE A 33 -35.52 -14.84 -15.75
N ASN A 34 -35.05 -15.32 -14.59
CA ASN A 34 -35.67 -15.03 -13.30
C ASN A 34 -35.87 -13.52 -13.11
N PRO A 35 -37.09 -13.08 -12.78
CA PRO A 35 -37.40 -11.67 -12.71
C PRO A 35 -36.78 -11.03 -11.46
N PRO A 36 -36.51 -9.71 -11.48
CA PRO A 36 -36.05 -8.97 -10.31
C PRO A 36 -37.00 -9.10 -9.14
N CYS A 37 -36.47 -9.05 -7.91
CA CYS A 37 -37.32 -9.13 -6.72
C CYS A 37 -38.29 -7.94 -6.64
N PRO A 38 -39.48 -8.14 -6.03
CA PRO A 38 -40.51 -7.10 -5.97
C PRO A 38 -40.05 -5.77 -5.38
N ASN A 39 -39.20 -5.84 -4.35
CA ASN A 39 -38.67 -4.65 -3.67
C ASN A 39 -37.74 -3.84 -4.59
N ASN A 40 -36.91 -4.51 -5.40
CA ASN A 40 -36.05 -3.83 -6.37
C ASN A 40 -36.88 -3.10 -7.44
N ILE A 41 -37.97 -3.70 -7.93
CA ILE A 41 -38.84 -3.07 -8.95
C ILE A 41 -39.47 -1.79 -8.38
N ARG A 42 -40.02 -1.85 -7.16
CA ARG A 42 -40.58 -0.66 -6.48
C ARG A 42 -39.51 0.38 -6.18
N GLN A 43 -38.32 -0.06 -5.75
CA GLN A 43 -37.20 0.83 -5.46
C GLN A 43 -36.72 1.57 -6.71
N TRP A 44 -36.59 0.87 -7.85
CA TRP A 44 -36.22 1.50 -9.12
C TRP A 44 -37.27 2.49 -9.58
N PHE A 45 -38.55 2.17 -9.44
CA PHE A 45 -39.64 3.09 -9.77
C PHE A 45 -39.60 4.36 -8.91
N ARG A 46 -39.47 4.20 -7.59
CA ARG A 46 -39.32 5.35 -6.67
C ARG A 46 -38.08 6.17 -7.00
N GLN A 47 -36.93 5.51 -7.18
CA GLN A 47 -35.68 6.17 -7.56
C GLN A 47 -35.83 6.98 -8.84
N PHE A 48 -36.52 6.43 -9.84
CA PHE A 48 -36.79 7.12 -11.10
C PHE A 48 -37.75 8.31 -10.93
N GLN A 49 -38.81 8.17 -10.13
CA GLN A 49 -39.73 9.28 -9.83
C GLN A 49 -39.04 10.43 -9.09
N GLU A 50 -38.13 10.12 -8.15
CA GLU A 50 -37.46 11.13 -7.33
C GLU A 50 -36.29 11.80 -8.04
N SER A 51 -35.48 11.03 -8.80
CA SER A 51 -34.20 11.51 -9.35
C SER A 51 -34.13 11.56 -10.88
N GLY A 52 -35.14 11.05 -11.58
CA GLY A 52 -35.16 10.95 -13.04
C GLY A 52 -34.13 9.97 -13.62
N CYS A 53 -33.37 9.26 -12.78
CA CYS A 53 -32.31 8.37 -13.22
C CYS A 53 -32.31 7.02 -12.47
N LEU A 54 -31.83 5.97 -13.16
CA LEU A 54 -31.61 4.63 -12.57
C LEU A 54 -30.13 4.36 -12.28
N CYS A 55 -29.31 5.41 -12.32
CA CYS A 55 -27.87 5.32 -12.07
C CYS A 55 -27.63 4.98 -10.60
N LYS A 56 -26.63 4.14 -10.33
CA LYS A 56 -26.17 3.95 -8.96
C LYS A 56 -25.54 5.27 -8.51
N GLY A 57 -26.03 5.83 -7.40
CA GLY A 57 -25.41 7.02 -6.80
C GLY A 57 -23.95 6.77 -6.44
N LYS A 58 -23.15 7.84 -6.35
CA LYS A 58 -21.79 7.76 -5.80
C LYS A 58 -21.88 7.18 -4.39
N SER A 59 -21.28 6.02 -4.18
CA SER A 59 -21.13 5.52 -2.81
C SER A 59 -20.23 6.49 -2.05
N PRO A 60 -20.54 6.84 -0.80
CA PRO A 60 -19.76 7.81 -0.02
C PRO A 60 -18.30 7.37 0.24
N GLY A 61 -17.94 6.15 -0.16
CA GLY A 61 -16.61 5.60 -0.02
C GLY A 61 -16.33 5.14 1.40
N ARG A 62 -15.12 4.64 1.62
CA ARG A 62 -14.63 4.34 2.96
C ARG A 62 -14.48 5.65 3.73
N PRO A 63 -14.92 5.73 5.00
CA PRO A 63 -14.71 6.91 5.83
C PRO A 63 -13.23 7.33 5.81
N ARG A 64 -13.02 8.64 5.65
CA ARG A 64 -11.68 9.23 5.64
C ARG A 64 -11.08 9.10 7.04
N VAL A 65 -9.81 8.71 7.14
CA VAL A 65 -9.10 8.68 8.42
C VAL A 65 -9.10 10.10 9.01
N LEU A 66 -9.32 10.21 10.32
CA LEU A 66 -9.43 11.50 11.02
C LEU A 66 -8.09 12.24 10.97
N GLU A 67 -8.09 13.51 10.58
CA GLU A 67 -6.85 14.31 10.43
C GLU A 67 -6.08 14.43 11.76
N GLU A 68 -6.76 14.36 12.90
CA GLU A 68 -6.14 14.28 14.23
C GLU A 68 -5.22 13.04 14.39
N GLN A 69 -5.64 11.88 13.87
CA GLN A 69 -4.82 10.67 13.91
C GLN A 69 -3.57 10.80 13.03
N VAL A 70 -3.69 11.50 11.90
CA VAL A 70 -2.57 11.79 11.00
C VAL A 70 -1.55 12.67 11.72
N ALA A 71 -1.99 13.74 12.36
CA ALA A 71 -1.12 14.64 13.13
C ALA A 71 -0.41 13.92 14.28
N ARG A 72 -1.13 13.05 15.02
CA ARG A 72 -0.54 12.24 16.10
C ARG A 72 0.55 11.29 15.59
N ILE A 73 0.32 10.63 14.45
CA ILE A 73 1.32 9.75 13.84
C ILE A 73 2.50 10.55 13.32
N HIS A 74 2.25 11.67 12.64
CA HIS A 74 3.32 12.54 12.13
C HIS A 74 4.26 12.99 13.25
N ALA A 75 3.72 13.60 14.31
CA ALA A 75 4.50 14.06 15.46
C ALA A 75 5.27 12.92 16.14
N ALA A 76 4.67 11.72 16.19
CA ALA A 76 5.31 10.54 16.77
C ALA A 76 6.56 10.14 15.97
N PHE A 77 6.48 10.13 14.63
CA PHE A 77 7.59 9.75 13.75
C PHE A 77 8.61 10.87 13.55
N GLU A 78 8.21 12.14 13.62
CA GLU A 78 9.16 13.27 13.70
C GLU A 78 10.02 13.17 14.97
N ARG A 79 9.40 12.86 16.13
CA ARG A 79 10.14 12.72 17.39
C ARG A 79 11.12 11.57 17.39
N ARG A 80 10.76 10.44 16.75
CA ARG A 80 11.58 9.22 16.70
C ARG A 80 11.41 8.52 15.34
N PRO A 81 12.21 8.88 14.32
CA PRO A 81 12.08 8.34 12.97
C PRO A 81 12.36 6.84 12.84
N ARG A 82 13.17 6.28 13.76
CA ARG A 82 13.58 4.86 13.77
C ARG A 82 12.54 3.90 14.39
N LYS A 83 11.38 4.42 14.81
CA LYS A 83 10.37 3.60 15.49
C LYS A 83 9.71 2.63 14.53
N SER A 84 9.37 1.44 15.03
CA SER A 84 8.61 0.47 14.24
C SER A 84 7.13 0.85 14.20
N THR A 85 6.42 0.41 13.17
CA THR A 85 4.96 0.60 13.08
C THR A 85 4.21 -0.19 14.16
N ASN A 86 4.78 -1.29 14.66
CA ASN A 86 4.23 -2.05 15.79
C ASN A 86 4.39 -1.28 17.10
N GLN A 87 5.53 -0.63 17.31
CA GLN A 87 5.72 0.24 18.45
C GLN A 87 4.77 1.44 18.41
N ALA A 88 4.59 2.06 17.23
CA ALA A 88 3.61 3.12 17.05
C ALA A 88 2.17 2.67 17.33
N ASN A 89 1.81 1.42 17.02
CA ASN A 89 0.53 0.84 17.40
C ASN A 89 0.38 0.79 18.94
N CYS A 90 1.36 0.22 19.64
CA CYS A 90 1.34 0.17 21.11
C CYS A 90 1.29 1.56 21.76
N GLU A 91 2.01 2.55 21.22
CA GLU A 91 2.07 3.92 21.76
C GLU A 91 0.78 4.71 21.49
N LEU A 92 0.15 4.54 20.33
CA LEU A 92 -0.96 5.39 19.88
C LEU A 92 -2.33 4.71 19.98
N ALA A 93 -2.36 3.40 20.25
CA ALA A 93 -3.53 2.52 20.16
C ALA A 93 -4.20 2.57 18.76
N ILE A 94 -3.39 2.70 17.71
CA ILE A 94 -3.84 2.73 16.32
C ILE A 94 -3.38 1.44 15.63
N PRO A 95 -4.26 0.71 14.92
CA PRO A 95 -3.87 -0.51 14.22
C PRO A 95 -2.65 -0.28 13.32
N GLN A 96 -1.69 -1.20 13.36
CA GLN A 96 -0.43 -1.09 12.60
C GLN A 96 -0.67 -0.87 11.10
N SER A 97 -1.69 -1.50 10.51
CA SER A 97 -2.07 -1.34 9.11
C SER A 97 -2.49 0.10 8.77
N THR A 98 -3.18 0.77 9.68
CA THR A 98 -3.54 2.18 9.55
C THR A 98 -2.31 3.06 9.66
N VAL A 99 -1.40 2.79 10.60
CA VAL A 99 -0.13 3.53 10.73
C VAL A 99 0.67 3.41 9.44
N TRP A 100 0.84 2.19 8.92
CA TRP A 100 1.54 1.94 7.65
C TRP A 100 0.91 2.71 6.49
N HIS A 101 -0.42 2.63 6.34
CA HIS A 101 -1.14 3.33 5.28
C HIS A 101 -0.97 4.85 5.38
N LEU A 102 -1.05 5.41 6.58
CA LEU A 102 -0.87 6.85 6.77
C LEU A 102 0.56 7.31 6.48
N LEU A 103 1.57 6.58 6.94
CA LEU A 103 2.97 6.89 6.65
C LEU A 103 3.25 6.90 5.15
N THR A 104 2.82 5.86 4.44
CA THR A 104 3.15 5.67 3.02
C THR A 104 2.27 6.47 2.06
N VAL A 105 0.97 6.56 2.33
CA VAL A 105 -0.01 7.15 1.40
C VAL A 105 -0.32 8.62 1.71
N ARG A 106 -0.36 9.01 2.99
CA ARG A 106 -0.69 10.40 3.37
C ARG A 106 0.54 11.26 3.62
N LEU A 107 1.55 10.70 4.31
CA LEU A 107 2.77 11.41 4.67
C LEU A 107 3.91 11.20 3.65
N HIS A 108 3.73 10.26 2.71
CA HIS A 108 4.73 9.93 1.68
C HIS A 108 6.12 9.59 2.24
N LEU A 109 6.16 9.06 3.46
CA LEU A 109 7.38 8.56 4.09
C LEU A 109 7.72 7.17 3.57
N LYS A 110 9.01 6.96 3.34
CA LYS A 110 9.58 5.69 2.91
C LYS A 110 10.37 5.07 4.06
N PRO A 111 10.27 3.75 4.26
CA PRO A 111 11.13 3.04 5.19
C PRO A 111 12.49 2.80 4.55
N TYR A 112 13.54 3.40 5.09
CA TYR A 112 14.92 3.15 4.68
C TYR A 112 15.56 2.18 5.64
N ARG A 113 16.12 1.09 5.12
CA ARG A 113 16.86 0.13 5.93
C ARG A 113 18.18 0.74 6.38
N LEU A 114 18.48 0.65 7.66
CA LEU A 114 19.73 1.18 8.20
C LEU A 114 20.91 0.34 7.69
N GLN A 115 21.85 1.00 7.01
CA GLN A 115 23.12 0.42 6.57
C GLN A 115 24.23 0.96 7.47
N LEU A 116 24.84 0.07 8.26
CA LEU A 116 26.09 0.37 8.94
C LEU A 116 27.21 0.21 7.93
N VAL A 117 27.80 1.32 7.53
CA VAL A 117 28.98 1.35 6.66
C VAL A 117 30.12 1.92 7.49
N GLN A 118 31.31 1.33 7.37
CA GLN A 118 32.48 1.86 8.06
C GLN A 118 32.69 3.33 7.69
N ALA A 119 32.87 4.18 8.70
CA ALA A 119 33.17 5.59 8.51
C ALA A 119 34.57 5.73 7.88
N LEU A 120 34.61 5.99 6.58
CA LEU A 120 35.86 6.16 5.85
C LEU A 120 36.46 7.54 6.14
N THR A 121 37.69 7.58 6.62
CA THR A 121 38.47 8.81 6.69
C THR A 121 39.00 9.19 5.31
N ASN A 122 39.48 10.44 5.16
CA ASN A 122 40.11 10.87 3.90
C ASN A 122 41.39 10.09 3.59
N ASP A 123 42.08 9.59 4.63
CA ASP A 123 43.27 8.76 4.46
C ASP A 123 42.89 7.36 3.95
N ASP A 124 41.82 6.77 4.49
CA ASP A 124 41.29 5.49 4.01
C ASP A 124 40.86 5.56 2.55
N ARG A 125 40.25 6.69 2.13
CA ARG A 125 39.91 6.92 0.73
C ARG A 125 41.14 6.90 -0.18
N ARG A 126 42.25 7.50 0.26
CA ARG A 126 43.51 7.51 -0.50
C ARG A 126 44.09 6.10 -0.60
N LYS A 127 44.25 5.41 0.52
CA LYS A 127 44.78 4.03 0.56
C LYS A 127 43.95 3.06 -0.27
N ARG A 128 42.63 3.20 -0.24
CA ARG A 128 41.73 2.38 -1.07
C ARG A 128 41.92 2.66 -2.55
N MET A 129 42.13 3.93 -2.95
CA MET A 129 42.41 4.26 -4.34
C MET A 129 43.76 3.68 -4.79
N GLU A 130 44.82 3.89 -4.00
CA GLU A 130 46.15 3.34 -4.27
C GLU A 130 46.13 1.82 -4.39
N PHE A 131 45.38 1.14 -3.51
CA PHE A 131 45.17 -0.30 -3.61
C PHE A 131 44.43 -0.70 -4.89
N CYS A 132 43.35 -0.01 -5.26
CA CYS A 132 42.62 -0.29 -6.49
C CYS A 132 43.50 -0.09 -7.73
N ASP A 133 44.27 1.00 -7.79
CA ASP A 133 45.18 1.28 -8.91
C ASP A 133 46.24 0.17 -9.04
N SER A 134 46.87 -0.22 -7.92
CA SER A 134 47.83 -1.33 -7.91
C SER A 134 47.18 -2.67 -8.29
N MET A 135 45.95 -2.92 -7.86
CA MET A 135 45.24 -4.16 -8.18
C MET A 135 44.81 -4.20 -9.65
N LEU A 136 44.49 -3.06 -10.27
CA LEU A 136 44.22 -2.98 -11.70
C LEU A 136 45.46 -3.34 -12.53
N GLU A 137 46.64 -2.84 -12.15
CA GLU A 137 47.91 -3.22 -12.81
C GLU A 137 48.21 -4.72 -12.65
N MET A 138 47.96 -5.29 -11.46
CA MET A 138 48.13 -6.73 -11.22
C MET A 138 47.12 -7.60 -11.98
N ILE A 139 45.95 -7.05 -12.34
CA ILE A 139 44.92 -7.78 -13.11
C ILE A 139 45.32 -7.94 -14.58
N GLU A 140 46.16 -7.04 -15.12
CA GLU A 140 46.70 -7.19 -16.48
C GLU A 140 47.66 -8.39 -16.60
N ASP A 141 48.23 -8.82 -15.47
CA ASP A 141 49.01 -10.05 -15.37
C ASP A 141 48.11 -11.24 -14.99
N GLU A 142 47.62 -11.96 -16.02
CA GLU A 142 46.78 -13.17 -15.92
C GLU A 142 47.31 -14.22 -14.92
N THR A 143 48.63 -14.25 -14.69
CA THR A 143 49.24 -15.22 -13.78
C THR A 143 48.89 -14.94 -12.32
N VAL A 144 48.77 -13.66 -11.92
CA VAL A 144 48.51 -13.28 -10.52
C VAL A 144 47.08 -13.60 -10.12
N ILE A 145 46.10 -13.33 -10.99
CA ILE A 145 44.69 -13.63 -10.74
C ILE A 145 44.48 -15.14 -10.54
N SER A 146 45.14 -15.97 -11.35
CA SER A 146 44.98 -17.43 -11.29
C SER A 146 45.44 -18.05 -9.97
N HIS A 147 46.31 -17.36 -9.21
CA HIS A 147 46.83 -17.82 -7.92
C HIS A 147 46.20 -17.08 -6.72
N LEU A 148 45.31 -16.11 -6.96
CA LEU A 148 44.72 -15.30 -5.90
C LEU A 148 43.57 -16.05 -5.20
N ILE A 149 43.67 -16.20 -3.88
CA ILE A 149 42.66 -16.85 -3.05
C ILE A 149 42.23 -15.88 -1.94
N PHE A 150 40.93 -15.64 -1.83
CA PHE A 150 40.35 -14.84 -0.77
C PHE A 150 39.74 -15.74 0.32
N SER A 151 39.94 -15.35 1.57
CA SER A 151 39.25 -15.90 2.72
C SER A 151 38.72 -14.75 3.58
N ASP A 152 37.58 -14.97 4.23
CA ASP A 152 36.99 -14.03 5.19
C ASP A 152 36.50 -14.79 6.42
N GLU A 153 36.38 -14.10 7.54
CA GLU A 153 35.89 -14.65 8.81
C GLU A 153 34.54 -14.03 9.15
N ALA A 154 33.53 -14.87 9.36
CA ALA A 154 32.20 -14.44 9.77
C ALA A 154 31.95 -14.77 11.25
N THR A 155 31.61 -13.77 12.04
CA THR A 155 31.21 -13.96 13.45
C THR A 155 29.72 -14.34 13.53
N PHE A 156 29.41 -15.46 14.19
CA PHE A 156 28.04 -15.87 14.47
C PHE A 156 27.75 -15.79 15.97
N HIS A 157 26.62 -15.20 16.34
CA HIS A 157 26.18 -15.09 17.74
C HIS A 157 25.08 -16.14 18.05
N LEU A 158 25.22 -16.86 19.17
CA LEU A 158 24.25 -17.90 19.58
C LEU A 158 23.03 -17.32 20.32
N SER A 159 23.17 -16.16 20.96
CA SER A 159 22.07 -15.40 21.54
C SER A 159 21.61 -14.38 20.51
N GLY A 160 20.39 -14.54 19.97
CA GLY A 160 19.84 -13.68 18.90
C GLY A 160 20.11 -12.19 19.13
N THR A 161 21.10 -11.65 18.43
CA THR A 161 21.37 -10.22 18.37
C THR A 161 20.23 -9.51 17.66
N VAL A 162 20.02 -8.23 17.97
CA VAL A 162 19.04 -7.38 17.29
C VAL A 162 19.31 -7.46 15.78
N SER A 163 18.35 -8.02 15.04
CA SER A 163 18.47 -8.06 13.58
C SER A 163 18.40 -6.64 13.04
N HIS A 164 19.55 -6.11 12.60
CA HIS A 164 19.65 -4.81 11.93
C HIS A 164 18.73 -4.72 10.70
N HIS A 165 18.33 -5.85 10.13
CA HIS A 165 17.35 -5.94 9.05
C HIS A 165 15.97 -5.38 9.43
N ASN A 166 15.63 -5.35 10.72
CA ASN A 166 14.36 -4.84 11.21
C ASN A 166 14.40 -3.34 11.52
N VAL A 167 15.58 -2.71 11.52
CA VAL A 167 15.74 -1.29 11.84
C VAL A 167 15.54 -0.48 10.57
N HIS A 168 14.43 0.25 10.54
CA HIS A 168 14.08 1.16 9.46
C HIS A 168 13.99 2.58 9.98
N ILE A 169 14.47 3.53 9.19
CA ILE A 169 14.31 4.95 9.40
C ILE A 169 13.24 5.44 8.44
N TRP A 170 12.18 6.06 8.94
CA TRP A 170 11.15 6.66 8.12
C TRP A 170 11.54 8.08 7.73
N GLY A 171 11.56 8.37 6.43
CA GLY A 171 11.89 9.69 5.90
C GLY A 171 11.31 9.92 4.51
N THR A 172 11.22 11.18 4.08
CA THR A 172 10.93 11.51 2.68
C THR A 172 12.14 11.22 1.79
N GLU A 173 13.33 11.53 2.30
CA GLU A 173 14.62 11.34 1.65
C GLU A 173 15.47 10.30 2.39
N HIS A 174 16.45 9.73 1.69
CA HIS A 174 17.34 8.75 2.29
C HIS A 174 18.20 9.43 3.36
N PRO A 175 18.14 8.99 4.62
CA PRO A 175 19.03 9.51 5.65
C PRO A 175 20.44 9.02 5.31
N HIS A 176 21.30 9.91 4.82
CA HIS A 176 22.73 9.63 4.61
C HIS A 176 23.49 9.56 5.95
N GLU A 177 22.85 9.02 6.98
CA GLU A 177 23.44 8.84 8.30
C GLU A 177 24.38 7.64 8.24
N ALA A 178 25.68 7.92 8.13
CA ALA A 178 26.71 6.96 8.52
C ALA A 178 26.72 6.92 10.06
N VAL A 179 26.40 5.76 10.63
CA VAL A 179 26.61 5.46 12.05
C VAL A 179 27.85 4.60 12.16
#